data_AF-A0A2R8CJX2-F1
#
_entry.id   AF-A0A2R8CJX2-F1
#
_cell.length_a   1.000
_cell.length_b   1.000
_cell.length_c   1.000
_cell.angle_alpha   90.00
_cell.angle_beta   90.00
_cell.angle_gamma   90.00
#
_symmetry.space_group_name_H-M   'P 1'
#
loop_
_entity.id
_entity.type
_entity.pdbx_description
1 polymer ?
#
loop_
_entity_poly.entity_id
_entity_poly.type
_entity_poly.pdbx_seq_one_letter_code
_entity_poly.pdbx_strand_id
1 'polypeptide(L)'
;MKHALLAALVTTTFLGLNGCAWFGGGSEDAPAARNGSDAETVSQPSDEALKACGADHLKALTGATLDQNVRQHIVDQSQAQQFRVLAPDTMKTMDYRQDRLNIHVNDQGVIQSFSCG
;
A
#
# COMPACT_ATOMS: atom_id res chain seq x y z
N MET A 1 35.00 6.48 -7.40
CA MET A 1 35.82 7.42 -6.61
C MET A 1 34.90 8.03 -5.56
N LYS A 2 34.80 7.41 -4.38
CA LYS A 2 35.41 7.88 -3.13
C LYS A 2 35.08 9.35 -2.81
N HIS A 3 33.86 9.58 -2.32
CA HIS A 3 33.61 10.72 -1.43
C HIS A 3 33.64 10.17 0.00
N ALA A 4 34.84 10.19 0.56
CA ALA A 4 35.10 10.10 1.99
C ALA A 4 35.15 11.54 2.56
N LEU A 5 35.02 11.64 3.89
CA LEU A 5 35.03 12.85 4.76
C LEU A 5 33.60 13.33 5.07
N LEU A 6 33.16 13.57 6.31
CA LEU A 6 33.81 13.65 7.62
C LEU A 6 32.73 13.45 8.71
N ALA A 7 33.14 12.85 9.82
CA ALA A 7 32.35 12.68 11.03
C ALA A 7 32.21 13.99 11.83
N ALA A 8 31.10 14.17 12.53
CA ALA A 8 31.07 14.84 13.84
C ALA A 8 29.76 14.53 14.58
N LEU A 9 29.91 14.03 15.80
CA LEU A 9 28.87 13.76 16.79
C LEU A 9 28.05 15.03 17.11
N VAL A 10 26.72 14.87 17.17
CA VAL A 10 25.91 15.60 18.16
C VAL A 10 24.92 14.61 18.77
N THR A 11 25.30 14.08 19.92
CA THR A 11 24.39 13.47 20.89
C THR A 11 23.58 14.56 21.56
N THR A 12 22.25 14.51 21.44
CA THR A 12 21.35 15.14 22.41
C THR A 12 20.16 14.23 22.67
N THR A 13 20.34 13.46 23.74
CA THR A 13 19.34 12.77 24.52
C THR A 13 18.19 13.73 24.87
N PHE A 14 16.96 13.42 24.47
CA PHE A 14 15.77 13.93 25.13
C PHE A 14 14.93 12.75 25.61
N LEU A 15 15.14 12.40 26.89
CA LEU A 15 14.23 11.60 27.69
C LEU A 15 12.99 12.44 27.97
N GLY A 16 11.84 12.03 27.45
CA GLY A 16 10.53 12.63 27.74
C GLY A 16 9.54 11.57 28.19
N LEU A 17 9.67 11.12 29.44
CA LEU A 17 8.66 10.33 30.15
C LEU A 17 7.57 11.29 30.66
N ASN A 18 6.40 11.26 30.03
CA ASN A 18 5.11 11.68 30.59
C ASN A 18 4.11 10.69 29.99
N GLY A 19 3.46 9.78 30.73
CA GLY A 19 2.83 9.94 32.04
C GLY A 19 1.34 9.72 31.82
N CYS A 20 0.79 8.61 32.33
CA CYS A 20 -0.64 8.30 32.24
C CYS A 20 -1.47 9.31 33.03
N ALA A 21 -2.35 10.05 32.36
CA ALA A 21 -3.47 10.76 33.00
C ALA A 21 -4.78 10.12 32.52
N TRP A 22 -5.13 9.04 33.20
CA TRP A 22 -6.48 8.49 33.28
C TRP A 22 -7.30 9.46 34.15
N PHE A 23 -8.00 10.39 33.52
CA PHE A 23 -9.05 11.24 34.08
C PHE A 23 -10.11 11.32 32.97
N GLY A 24 -11.32 10.81 33.13
CA GLY A 24 -12.28 11.26 34.13
C GLY A 24 -13.39 11.97 33.36
N GLY A 25 -14.57 11.35 33.27
CA GLY A 25 -15.65 11.79 32.41
C GLY A 25 -16.28 13.13 32.77
N GLY A 26 -16.96 13.72 31.79
CA GLY A 26 -17.81 14.90 31.92
C GLY A 26 -18.60 15.09 30.63
N SER A 27 -19.89 14.79 30.70
CA SER A 27 -20.87 14.88 29.61
C SER A 27 -21.68 16.16 29.76
N GLU A 28 -21.60 17.09 28.80
CA GLU A 28 -22.58 18.17 28.64
C GLU A 28 -22.77 18.53 27.16
N ASP A 29 -24.00 18.30 26.69
CA ASP A 29 -24.58 18.64 25.39
C ASP A 29 -24.63 20.15 25.10
N ALA A 30 -24.36 20.54 23.84
CA ALA A 30 -24.95 21.72 23.22
C ALA A 30 -24.94 21.62 21.68
N PRO A 31 -26.10 21.59 20.99
CA PRO A 31 -26.17 21.69 19.54
C PRO A 31 -26.42 23.15 19.12
N ALA A 32 -25.47 23.74 18.39
CA ALA A 32 -25.69 24.98 17.67
C ALA A 32 -25.19 24.83 16.23
N ALA A 33 -26.14 24.57 15.34
CA ALA A 33 -25.97 24.52 13.90
C ALA A 33 -25.41 25.83 13.33
N ARG A 34 -24.36 25.75 12.49
CA ARG A 34 -24.07 26.55 11.27
C ARG A 34 -23.08 25.74 10.43
N ASN A 35 -23.45 25.24 9.25
CA ASN A 35 -23.55 25.92 7.96
C ASN A 35 -22.33 25.62 7.08
N GLY A 36 -22.55 24.78 6.07
CA GLY A 36 -22.00 25.00 4.72
C GLY A 36 -20.58 24.55 4.42
N SER A 37 -20.52 23.69 3.40
CA SER A 37 -19.46 23.58 2.39
C SER A 37 -18.26 22.69 2.68
N ASP A 38 -18.24 21.62 1.88
CA ASP A 38 -17.07 20.95 1.34
C ASP A 38 -16.26 20.09 2.31
N ALA A 39 -16.94 19.13 2.94
CA ALA A 39 -16.29 17.89 3.29
C ALA A 39 -16.10 17.07 2.01
N GLU A 40 -14.96 17.32 1.34
CA GLU A 40 -14.28 16.32 0.51
C GLU A 40 -14.40 14.98 1.24
N THR A 41 -15.31 14.13 0.76
CA THR A 41 -15.49 12.80 1.30
C THR A 41 -14.26 12.04 0.85
N VAL A 42 -13.20 12.12 1.66
CA VAL A 42 -12.16 11.10 1.66
C VAL A 42 -12.85 9.86 2.22
N SER A 43 -13.54 9.16 1.32
CA SER A 43 -14.10 7.84 1.60
C SER A 43 -12.96 7.01 2.14
N GLN A 44 -12.99 6.73 3.44
CA GLN A 44 -12.07 5.75 4.02
C GLN A 44 -12.24 4.47 3.19
N PRO A 45 -11.14 3.92 2.63
CA PRO A 45 -11.25 2.70 1.87
C PRO A 45 -11.89 1.67 2.79
N SER A 46 -13.06 1.16 2.39
CA SER A 46 -13.75 0.12 3.15
C SER A 46 -12.81 -1.07 3.38
N ASP A 47 -13.01 -1.83 4.45
CA ASP A 47 -12.20 -3.03 4.72
C ASP A 47 -12.21 -4.01 3.52
N GLU A 48 -13.27 -4.00 2.72
CA GLU A 48 -13.37 -4.77 1.47
C GLU A 48 -12.46 -4.23 0.35
N ALA A 49 -12.26 -2.91 0.27
CA ALA A 49 -11.28 -2.30 -0.63
C ALA A 49 -9.84 -2.59 -0.18
N LEU A 50 -9.59 -2.62 1.13
CA LEU A 50 -8.29 -3.00 1.71
C LEU A 50 -7.97 -4.50 1.53
N LYS A 51 -8.98 -5.35 1.35
CA LYS A 51 -8.81 -6.78 1.03
C LYS A 51 -8.59 -7.04 -0.47
N ALA A 52 -8.87 -6.08 -1.34
CA ALA A 52 -8.70 -6.27 -2.77
C ALA A 52 -7.23 -6.12 -3.17
N CYS A 53 -6.69 -7.06 -3.95
CA CYS A 53 -5.29 -7.02 -4.38
C CYS A 53 -4.94 -5.85 -5.34
N GLY A 54 -5.92 -5.06 -5.78
CA GLY A 54 -5.70 -3.86 -6.59
C GLY A 54 -5.35 -4.11 -8.07
N ALA A 55 -5.68 -5.28 -8.63
CA ALA A 55 -5.34 -5.62 -10.03
C ALA A 55 -5.85 -4.60 -11.07
N ASP A 56 -7.02 -3.98 -10.84
CA ASP A 56 -7.61 -3.01 -11.77
C ASP A 56 -6.78 -1.72 -11.91
N HIS A 57 -6.01 -1.33 -10.89
CA HIS A 57 -5.15 -0.15 -10.92
C HIS A 57 -3.93 -0.32 -11.85
N LEU A 58 -3.60 -1.56 -12.21
CA LEU A 58 -2.36 -1.90 -12.90
C LEU A 58 -2.52 -2.11 -14.40
N LYS A 59 -3.75 -1.98 -14.95
CA LYS A 59 -4.05 -2.25 -16.37
C LYS A 59 -3.15 -1.48 -17.36
N ALA A 60 -2.70 -0.28 -16.98
CA ALA A 60 -1.79 0.53 -17.80
C ALA A 60 -0.40 -0.09 -17.98
N LEU A 61 -0.01 -1.07 -17.14
CA LEU A 61 1.27 -1.75 -17.21
C LEU A 61 1.23 -3.01 -18.09
N THR A 62 0.08 -3.41 -18.63
CA THR A 62 -0.01 -4.51 -19.60
C THR A 62 0.82 -4.19 -20.84
N GLY A 63 1.62 -5.15 -21.29
CA GLY A 63 2.58 -4.98 -22.40
C GLY A 63 3.94 -4.43 -21.98
N ALA A 64 4.11 -4.00 -20.73
CA ALA A 64 5.43 -3.62 -20.20
C ALA A 64 6.26 -4.85 -19.83
N THR A 65 7.58 -4.75 -19.94
CA THR A 65 8.51 -5.73 -19.38
C THR A 65 8.51 -5.62 -17.87
N LEU A 66 8.37 -6.75 -17.16
CA LEU A 66 8.41 -6.78 -15.70
C LEU A 66 9.87 -6.63 -15.21
N ASP A 67 10.37 -5.40 -15.20
CA ASP A 67 11.66 -5.01 -14.65
C ASP A 67 11.56 -4.49 -13.20
N GLN A 68 12.65 -3.96 -12.65
CA GLN A 68 12.67 -3.47 -11.27
C GLN A 68 11.82 -2.21 -11.07
N ASN A 69 11.77 -1.31 -12.05
CA ASN A 69 11.01 -0.07 -11.94
C ASN A 69 9.50 -0.37 -12.04
N VAL A 70 9.11 -1.22 -12.98
CA VAL A 70 7.72 -1.68 -13.12
C VAL A 70 7.29 -2.47 -11.88
N ARG A 71 8.16 -3.31 -11.30
CA ARG A 71 7.89 -3.98 -10.02
C ARG A 71 7.61 -3.00 -8.89
N GLN A 72 8.40 -1.94 -8.77
CA GLN A 72 8.17 -0.92 -7.75
C GLN A 72 6.83 -0.21 -7.97
N HIS A 73 6.51 0.15 -9.22
CA HIS A 73 5.23 0.75 -9.56
C HIS A 73 4.05 -0.17 -9.20
N ILE A 74 4.19 -1.48 -9.44
CA ILE A 74 3.19 -2.46 -9.03
C ILE A 74 3.02 -2.46 -7.51
N VAL A 75 4.11 -2.48 -6.74
CA VAL A 75 4.03 -2.45 -5.27
C VAL A 75 3.35 -1.18 -4.78
N ASP A 76 3.70 -0.03 -5.33
CA ASP A 76 3.19 1.27 -4.88
C ASP A 76 1.71 1.48 -5.22
N GLN A 77 1.26 0.93 -6.35
CA GLN A 77 -0.12 1.09 -6.83
C GLN A 77 -1.03 -0.08 -6.45
N SER A 78 -0.47 -1.28 -6.23
CA SER A 78 -1.24 -2.41 -5.74
C SER A 78 -1.43 -2.26 -4.24
N GLN A 79 -2.64 -2.60 -3.77
CA GLN A 79 -2.91 -2.75 -2.34
C GLN A 79 -2.78 -4.21 -1.90
N ALA A 80 -2.06 -5.03 -2.68
CA ALA A 80 -1.88 -6.44 -2.40
C ALA A 80 -0.92 -6.65 -1.23
N GLN A 81 -1.25 -7.59 -0.35
CA GLN A 81 -0.31 -8.01 0.70
C GLN A 81 0.83 -8.85 0.13
N GLN A 82 0.59 -9.47 -1.02
CA GLN A 82 1.57 -10.30 -1.71
C GLN A 82 1.30 -10.36 -3.20
N PHE A 83 2.36 -10.56 -3.97
CA PHE A 83 2.26 -10.79 -5.40
C PHE A 83 2.97 -12.08 -5.81
N ARG A 84 2.49 -12.70 -6.87
CA ARG A 84 3.10 -13.87 -7.51
C ARG A 84 3.19 -13.65 -9.01
N VAL A 85 4.37 -13.88 -9.57
CA VAL A 85 4.57 -13.88 -11.02
C VAL A 85 4.26 -15.28 -11.56
N LEU A 86 3.45 -15.34 -12.61
CA LEU A 86 3.04 -16.57 -13.28
C LEU A 86 3.51 -16.52 -14.74
N ALA A 87 4.49 -17.35 -15.08
CA ALA A 87 4.94 -17.55 -16.45
C ALA A 87 4.13 -18.69 -17.12
N PRO A 88 4.18 -18.82 -18.45
CA PRO A 88 3.55 -19.93 -19.15
C PRO A 88 4.09 -21.28 -18.66
N ASP A 89 3.25 -22.32 -18.74
CA ASP A 89 3.57 -23.71 -18.38
C ASP A 89 4.06 -23.95 -16.93
N THR A 90 3.96 -22.93 -16.07
CA THR A 90 4.25 -23.09 -14.65
C THR A 90 3.09 -23.80 -13.95
N MET A 91 3.40 -24.90 -13.26
CA MET A 91 2.41 -25.58 -12.44
C MET A 91 2.03 -24.69 -11.25
N LYS A 92 0.72 -24.53 -11.03
CA LYS A 92 0.16 -23.74 -9.94
C LYS A 92 -0.99 -24.47 -9.28
N THR A 93 -1.09 -24.36 -7.96
CA THR A 93 -2.25 -24.80 -7.20
C THR A 93 -3.38 -23.77 -7.34
N MET A 94 -4.63 -24.24 -7.31
CA MET A 94 -5.84 -23.42 -7.47
C MET A 94 -6.36 -22.87 -6.12
N ASP A 95 -5.45 -22.54 -5.22
CA ASP A 95 -5.76 -21.91 -3.93
C ASP A 95 -6.06 -20.42 -4.13
N TYR A 96 -7.28 -19.99 -3.80
CA TYR A 96 -7.75 -18.61 -4.01
C TYR A 96 -7.49 -17.73 -2.79
N ARG A 97 -6.83 -16.59 -3.01
CA ARG A 97 -6.45 -15.61 -2.00
C ARG A 97 -6.72 -14.20 -2.48
N GLN A 98 -7.74 -13.56 -1.93
CA GLN A 98 -8.23 -12.24 -2.36
C GLN A 98 -7.18 -11.12 -2.21
N ASP A 99 -6.28 -11.28 -1.23
CA ASP A 99 -5.19 -10.36 -0.91
C ASP A 99 -3.93 -10.54 -1.78
N ARG A 100 -3.92 -11.56 -2.67
CA ARG A 100 -2.79 -11.86 -3.55
C ARG A 100 -3.03 -11.34 -4.95
N LEU A 101 -2.05 -10.59 -5.46
CA LEU A 101 -1.95 -10.19 -6.85
C LEU A 101 -1.21 -11.28 -7.65
N ASN A 102 -1.82 -11.78 -8.72
CA ASN A 102 -1.10 -12.56 -9.73
C ASN A 102 -0.74 -11.65 -10.91
N ILE A 103 0.53 -11.72 -11.32
CA ILE A 103 1.08 -11.02 -12.47
C ILE A 103 1.37 -12.07 -13.53
N HIS A 104 0.58 -12.12 -14.59
CA HIS A 104 0.79 -13.07 -15.69
C HIS A 104 1.76 -12.47 -16.67
N VAL A 105 2.82 -13.18 -16.99
CA VAL A 105 3.84 -12.77 -17.97
C VAL A 105 3.93 -13.80 -19.08
N ASN A 106 4.45 -13.39 -20.25
CA ASN A 106 4.86 -14.34 -21.29
C ASN A 106 6.30 -14.84 -21.06
N ASP A 107 6.81 -15.64 -21.98
CA ASP A 107 8.17 -16.22 -21.91
C ASP A 107 9.29 -15.17 -21.92
N GLN A 108 8.99 -13.95 -22.37
CA GLN A 108 9.93 -12.83 -22.40
C GLN A 108 9.83 -11.94 -21.15
N GLY A 109 8.96 -12.28 -20.20
CA GLY A 109 8.72 -11.47 -19.01
C GLY A 109 7.85 -10.23 -19.26
N VAL A 110 7.15 -10.17 -20.40
CA VAL A 110 6.20 -9.09 -20.73
C VAL A 110 4.86 -9.40 -20.08
N ILE A 111 4.35 -8.42 -19.33
CA ILE A 111 3.09 -8.51 -18.60
C ILE A 111 1.92 -8.67 -19.58
N GLN A 112 1.12 -9.71 -19.37
CA GLN A 112 -0.07 -10.01 -20.16
C GLN A 112 -1.34 -9.56 -19.43
N SER A 113 -1.43 -9.81 -18.12
CA SER A 113 -2.60 -9.47 -17.32
C SER A 113 -2.32 -9.49 -15.82
N PHE A 114 -3.27 -8.96 -15.06
CA PHE A 114 -3.30 -8.98 -13.60
C PHE A 114 -4.60 -9.63 -13.12
N SER A 115 -4.54 -10.41 -12.03
CA SER A 115 -5.74 -11.00 -11.42
C SER A 115 -5.56 -11.21 -9.92
N CYS A 116 -6.59 -10.94 -9.13
CA CYS A 116 -6.60 -11.29 -7.72
C CYS A 116 -6.91 -12.78 -7.53
N GLY A 117 -6.19 -13.44 -6.61
CA GLY A 117 -6.44 -14.83 -6.25
C GLY A 117 -5.22 -15.63 -5.87
#